data_AF-A0A969YLI1-F1
#
_entry.id   AF-A0A969YLI1-F1
#
_cell.length_a   1.000
_cell.length_b   1.000
_cell.length_c   1.000
_cell.angle_alpha   90.00
_cell.angle_beta   90.00
_cell.angle_gamma   90.00
#
_symmetry.space_group_name_H-M   'P 1'
#
loop_
_entity.id
_entity.type
_entity.pdbx_description
1 polymer ?
#
loop_
_entity_poly.entity_id
_entity_poly.type
_entity_poly.pdbx_seq_one_letter_code
_entity_poly.pdbx_strand_id
1 'polypeptide(L)' 'MEDSLDEFVRKMQEMIDEEGQATYGQEVFQRWKNPRFFGRMEDATSFSRIRGKCGDTMEIYL' A
#
# COMPACT_ATOMS: atom_id res chain seq x y z
N MET A 1 -6.00 27.80 3.69
CA MET A 1 -5.97 28.11 2.25
C MET A 1 -5.31 26.92 1.63
N GLU A 2 -6.05 26.14 0.84
CA GLU A 2 -5.45 25.09 0.03
C GLU A 2 -4.59 25.79 -1.01
N ASP A 3 -3.27 25.57 -0.98
CA ASP A 3 -2.39 26.23 -1.92
C ASP A 3 -2.45 25.48 -3.26
N SER A 4 -2.06 26.12 -4.37
CA SER A 4 -2.17 25.52 -5.72
C SER A 4 -1.52 24.13 -5.85
N LEU A 5 -0.50 23.87 -5.01
CA LEU A 5 0.15 22.58 -4.89
C LEU A 5 -0.76 21.49 -4.30
N ASP A 6 -1.52 21.81 -3.25
CA ASP A 6 -2.41 20.84 -2.58
C ASP A 6 -3.51 20.37 -3.54
N GLU A 7 -4.09 21.29 -4.32
CA GLU A 7 -5.09 20.95 -5.35
C GLU A 7 -4.49 20.03 -6.42
N PHE A 8 -3.27 20.34 -6.87
CA PHE A 8 -2.56 19.54 -7.86
C PHE A 8 -2.27 18.11 -7.35
N VAL A 9 -1.77 17.99 -6.11
CA VAL A 9 -1.49 16.70 -5.47
C VAL A 9 -2.77 15.90 -5.28
N ARG A 10 -3.88 16.53 -4.85
CA ARG A 10 -5.17 15.86 -4.70
C ARG A 10 -5.65 15.26 -6.02
N LYS A 11 -5.65 16.06 -7.10
CA LYS A 11 -6.06 15.58 -8.44
C LYS A 11 -5.17 14.43 -8.93
N MET A 12 -3.86 14.49 -8.65
CA MET A 12 -2.95 13.41 -8.98
C MET A 12 -3.27 12.13 -8.22
N GLN A 13 -3.54 12.23 -6.91
CA GLN A 13 -3.90 11.08 -6.09
C GLN A 13 -5.24 10.45 -6.52
N GLU A 14 -6.22 11.27 -6.91
CA GLU A 14 -7.51 10.80 -7.46
C GLU A 14 -7.29 9.96 -8.72
N MET A 15 -6.48 10.43 -9.68
CA MET A 15 -6.18 9.66 -10.90
C MET A 15 -5.48 8.32 -10.60
N ILE A 16 -4.53 8.31 -9.65
CA ILE A 16 -3.84 7.08 -9.21
C ILE A 16 -4.83 6.10 -8.57
N ASP A 17 -5.75 6.61 -7.76
CA ASP A 17 -6.75 5.79 -7.06
C ASP A 17 -7.76 5.19 -8.06
N GLU A 18 -8.24 5.97 -9.03
CA GLU A 18 -9.12 5.50 -10.11
C GLU A 18 -8.46 4.43 -10.98
N GLU A 19 -7.22 4.66 -11.42
CA GLU A 19 -6.45 3.68 -12.20
C GLU A 19 -6.22 2.40 -11.38
N GLY A 20 -5.77 2.53 -10.13
CA GLY A 20 -5.53 1.40 -9.25
C GLY A 20 -6.78 0.54 -9.03
N GLN A 21 -7.95 1.17 -8.81
CA GLN A 21 -9.21 0.45 -8.67
C GLN A 21 -9.64 -0.25 -9.97
N ALA A 22 -9.44 0.38 -11.13
CA ALA A 22 -9.78 -0.19 -12.43
C ALA A 22 -8.88 -1.37 -12.81
N THR A 23 -7.56 -1.28 -12.55
CA THR A 23 -6.58 -2.30 -12.91
C THR A 23 -6.63 -3.52 -12.00
N TYR A 24 -6.77 -3.33 -10.69
CA TYR A 24 -6.63 -4.42 -9.70
C TYR A 24 -7.97 -4.86 -9.09
N GLY A 25 -9.05 -4.13 -9.36
CA GLY A 25 -10.37 -4.39 -8.81
C GLY A 25 -10.56 -3.85 -7.39
N GLN A 26 -11.83 -3.72 -7.00
CA GLN A 26 -12.22 -3.06 -5.75
C GLN A 26 -11.62 -3.73 -4.50
N GLU A 27 -11.61 -5.06 -4.43
CA GLU A 27 -11.13 -5.79 -3.25
C GLU A 27 -9.62 -5.57 -3.00
N VAL A 28 -8.80 -5.64 -4.06
CA VAL A 28 -7.36 -5.40 -3.96
C VAL A 28 -7.09 -3.96 -3.58
N PHE A 29 -7.78 -3.01 -4.21
CA PHE A 29 -7.66 -1.59 -3.92
C PHE A 29 -7.98 -1.29 -2.46
N GLN A 30 -9.08 -1.85 -1.92
CA GLN A 30 -9.44 -1.65 -0.51
C GLN A 30 -8.40 -2.22 0.45
N ARG A 31 -7.82 -3.40 0.17
CA ARG A 31 -6.75 -3.99 0.99
C ARG A 31 -5.45 -3.18 0.94
N TRP A 32 -5.15 -2.56 -0.20
CA TRP A 32 -4.00 -1.68 -0.36
C TRP A 32 -4.16 -0.38 0.42
N LYS A 33 -5.33 0.28 0.35
CA LYS A 33 -5.59 1.52 1.09
C LYS A 33 -5.78 1.29 2.59
N ASN A 34 -6.24 0.10 3.00
CA ASN A 34 -6.51 -0.24 4.39
C ASN A 34 -5.83 -1.57 4.80
N PRO A 35 -4.49 -1.59 4.91
CA PRO A 35 -3.78 -2.82 5.15
C PRO A 35 -3.90 -3.26 6.63
N ARG A 36 -4.58 -4.37 6.88
CA ARG A 36 -4.96 -4.82 8.24
C ARG A 36 -3.81 -5.33 9.10
N PHE A 37 -2.77 -5.88 8.47
CA PHE A 37 -1.66 -6.57 9.14
C PHE A 37 -0.30 -5.98 8.74
N PHE A 38 -0.26 -4.68 8.44
CA PHE A 38 0.97 -4.02 8.03
C PHE A 38 1.77 -3.57 9.25
N GLY A 39 2.72 -4.40 9.65
CA GLY A 39 3.58 -4.15 10.79
C GLY A 39 4.43 -5.36 11.15
N ARG A 40 5.27 -5.21 12.18
CA ARG A 40 6.04 -6.31 12.75
C ARG A 40 5.29 -6.91 13.93
N MET A 41 5.45 -8.21 14.15
CA MET A 41 4.95 -8.91 15.34
C MET A 41 6.10 -9.09 16.33
N GLU A 42 5.98 -8.57 17.55
CA GLU A 42 7.07 -8.56 18.54
C GLU A 42 7.37 -9.97 19.08
N ASP A 43 6.34 -10.74 19.44
CA ASP A 43 6.47 -12.09 20.02
C ASP A 43 6.14 -13.20 19.01
N ALA A 44 6.65 -13.07 17.78
CA ALA A 44 6.44 -14.07 16.73
C ALA A 44 7.17 -15.38 17.07
N THR A 45 6.53 -16.51 16.80
CA THR A 45 7.16 -17.84 16.93
C THR A 45 8.11 -18.10 15.75
N SER A 46 7.83 -17.51 14.60
CA SER A 46 8.69 -17.58 13.41
C SER A 46 8.68 -16.29 12.60
N PHE A 47 9.78 -16.06 11.88
CA PHE A 47 10.00 -14.88 11.04
C PHE A 47 10.69 -15.26 9.74
N SER A 48 10.27 -14.63 8.64
CA SER A 48 10.96 -14.70 7.35
C SER A 48 11.02 -13.34 6.67
N ARG A 49 12.13 -13.07 5.98
CA ARG A 49 12.34 -11.88 5.17
C ARG A 49 12.79 -12.28 3.78
N ILE A 50 12.07 -11.81 2.77
CA ILE A 50 12.38 -12.08 1.36
C ILE A 50 12.46 -10.78 0.57
N ARG A 51 13.44 -10.69 -0.34
CA ARG A 51 13.55 -9.60 -1.31
C ARG A 51 13.23 -10.11 -2.71
N GLY A 52 12.21 -9.53 -3.33
CA GLY A 52 11.80 -9.86 -4.69
C GLY A 52 12.75 -9.29 -5.75
N LYS A 53 12.65 -9.81 -6.98
CA LYS A 53 13.44 -9.31 -8.12
C LYS A 53 13.11 -7.86 -8.51
N CYS A 54 11.90 -7.39 -8.16
CA CYS A 54 11.46 -6.00 -8.30
C CYS A 54 12.08 -5.05 -7.25
N GLY A 55 12.80 -5.58 -6.27
CA GLY A 55 13.41 -4.79 -5.19
C GLY A 55 12.58 -4.73 -3.92
N ASP A 56 11.28 -5.05 -3.99
CA ASP A 56 10.37 -5.09 -2.84
C ASP A 56 10.84 -6.10 -1.79
N THR A 57 10.62 -5.75 -0.52
CA THR A 57 10.96 -6.62 0.61
C THR A 57 9.70 -6.92 1.40
N MET A 58 9.40 -8.20 1.60
CA MET A 58 8.32 -8.65 2.45
C MET A 58 8.89 -9.29 3.72
N GLU A 59 8.30 -8.92 4.86
CA GLU A 59 8.53 -9.54 6.16
C GLU A 59 7.24 -10.28 6.56
N ILE A 60 7.37 -11.54 6.95
CA ILE A 60 6.25 -12.40 7.37
C ILE A 60 6.55 -12.92 8.77
N TYR A 61 5.55 -12.82 9.65
CA TYR A 61 5.61 -13.25 11.03
C TYR A 61 4.46 -14.23 11.31
N LEU A 62 4.72 -15.29 12.06
CA LEU A 62 3.72 -16.26 12.54
C LEU A 62 3.96 -16.59 14.01
#